data_AF-A0A1I0A933-F1
#
_entry.id   AF-A0A1I0A933-F1
#
_cell.length_a   1.000
_cell.length_b   1.000
_cell.length_c   1.000
_cell.angle_alpha   90.00
_cell.angle_beta   90.00
_cell.angle_gamma   90.00
#
_symmetry.space_group_name_H-M   'P 1'
#
loop_
_entity.id
_entity.type
_entity.pdbx_description
1 polymer ?
#
loop_
_entity_poly.entity_id
_entity_poly.type
_entity_poly.pdbx_seq_one_letter_code
_entity_poly.pdbx_strand_id
1 'polypeptide(L)'
;MRSPARRQSADAEIHARLSARIEALEDRVRQLELHVRRAASAAVRARSGKATASPREVSGKPRPRCPGCTLELPRGRRGESCVWCGFHFAAVRRRAGKG
;
A
#
# COMPACT_ATOMS: atom_id res chain seq x y z
N MET A 1 33.19 36.28 14.90
CA MET A 1 33.17 34.85 14.53
C MET A 1 32.18 34.12 15.43
N ARG A 2 31.30 33.24 14.90
CA ARG A 2 30.38 32.43 15.73
C ARG A 2 31.16 31.28 16.38
N SER A 3 31.01 31.11 17.69
CA SER A 3 31.73 30.11 18.49
C SER A 3 31.32 28.68 18.10
N PRO A 4 32.28 27.74 17.95
CA PRO A 4 32.01 26.37 17.50
C PRO A 4 31.07 25.60 18.44
N ALA A 5 31.13 25.87 19.75
CA ALA A 5 30.24 25.24 20.74
C ALA A 5 28.75 25.53 20.47
N ARG A 6 28.42 26.74 19.98
CA ARG A 6 27.04 27.12 19.63
C ARG A 6 26.52 26.43 18.37
N ARG A 7 27.42 26.00 17.47
CA ARG A 7 27.05 25.23 16.28
C ARG A 7 26.77 23.78 16.66
N GLN A 8 27.65 23.19 17.47
CA GLN A 8 27.49 21.83 17.98
C GLN A 8 26.17 21.64 18.75
N SER A 9 25.77 22.63 19.56
CA SER A 9 24.49 22.58 20.28
C SER A 9 23.28 22.64 19.34
N ALA A 10 23.36 23.45 18.27
CA ALA A 10 22.29 23.56 17.29
C ALA A 10 22.16 22.28 16.44
N ASP A 11 23.29 21.68 16.06
CA ASP A 11 23.30 20.41 15.33
C ASP A 11 22.73 19.28 16.18
N ALA A 12 23.09 19.23 17.47
CA ALA A 12 22.53 18.27 18.42
C ALA A 12 20.99 18.41 18.57
N GLU A 13 20.49 19.65 18.62
CA GLU A 13 19.05 19.92 18.68
C GLU A 13 18.32 19.49 17.40
N ILE A 14 18.92 19.75 16.23
CA ILE A 14 18.39 19.30 14.94
C ILE A 14 18.35 17.76 14.89
N HIS A 15 19.42 17.10 15.31
CA HIS A 15 19.47 15.64 15.38
C HIS A 15 18.41 15.08 16.31
N ALA A 16 18.26 15.63 17.52
CA ALA A 16 17.22 15.20 18.47
C ALA A 16 15.81 15.32 17.88
N ARG A 17 15.52 16.44 17.20
CA ARG A 17 14.23 16.67 16.54
C ARG A 17 13.98 15.67 15.41
N LEU A 18 15.00 15.37 14.60
CA LEU A 18 14.89 14.42 13.51
C LEU A 18 14.71 12.99 14.03
N SER A 19 15.45 12.58 15.07
CA SER A 19 15.29 11.28 15.70
C SER A 19 13.87 11.08 16.24
N ALA A 20 13.34 12.06 17.00
CA ALA A 20 11.98 12.00 17.50
C ALA A 20 10.94 11.93 16.36
N ARG A 21 11.21 12.61 15.23
CA ARG A 21 10.33 12.55 14.06
C ARG A 21 10.38 11.20 13.37
N ILE A 22 11.56 10.59 13.27
CA ILE A 22 11.75 9.25 12.68
C ILE A 22 10.99 8.23 13.52
N GLU A 23 11.19 8.22 14.84
CA GLU A 23 10.48 7.32 15.77
C GLU A 23 8.96 7.42 15.61
N ALA A 24 8.41 8.64 15.58
CA ALA A 24 6.99 8.86 15.39
C ALA A 24 6.47 8.36 14.02
N LEU A 25 7.29 8.48 12.96
CA LEU A 25 6.94 7.97 11.64
C LEU A 25 6.99 6.44 11.59
N GLU A 26 7.98 5.83 12.21
CA GLU A 26 8.08 4.37 12.31
C GLU A 26 6.90 3.77 13.08
N ASP A 27 6.49 4.38 14.19
CA ASP A 27 5.31 3.96 14.96
C ASP A 27 4.04 4.02 14.11
N ARG A 28 3.87 5.10 13.35
CA ARG A 28 2.73 5.26 12.46
C ARG A 28 2.74 4.19 11.36
N VAL A 29 3.90 3.88 10.79
CA VAL A 29 4.02 2.80 9.79
C VAL A 29 3.67 1.45 10.42
N ARG A 30 4.19 1.13 11.61
CA ARG A 30 3.84 -0.10 12.35
C ARG A 30 2.33 -0.24 12.55
N GLN A 31 1.65 0.84 12.95
CA GLN A 31 0.19 0.86 13.11
C GLN A 31 -0.55 0.63 11.79
N LEU A 32 -0.12 1.29 10.72
CA LEU A 32 -0.72 1.11 9.39
C LEU A 32 -0.56 -0.33 8.89
N GLU A 33 0.61 -0.94 9.07
CA GLU A 33 0.81 -2.35 8.71
C GLU A 33 -0.10 -3.30 9.49
N LEU A 34 -0.31 -3.05 10.79
CA LEU A 34 -1.26 -3.82 11.59
C LEU A 34 -2.69 -3.68 11.06
N HIS A 35 -3.11 -2.48 10.68
CA HIS A 35 -4.42 -2.24 10.08
C HIS A 35 -4.57 -2.96 8.73
N VAL A 36 -3.56 -2.88 7.86
CA VAL A 36 -3.57 -3.58 6.57
C VAL A 36 -3.62 -5.10 6.77
N ARG A 37 -2.85 -5.65 7.70
CA ARG A 37 -2.90 -7.08 8.06
C ARG A 37 -4.29 -7.48 8.52
N ARG A 38 -4.90 -6.72 9.44
CA ARG A 38 -6.27 -6.98 9.93
C ARG A 38 -7.31 -6.91 8.81
N ALA A 39 -7.23 -5.90 7.94
CA ALA A 39 -8.13 -5.76 6.80
C ALA A 39 -7.99 -6.93 5.82
N ALA A 40 -6.75 -7.37 5.55
CA ALA A 40 -6.49 -8.55 4.73
C ALA A 40 -7.08 -9.82 5.36
N SER A 41 -6.88 -10.06 6.65
CA SER A 41 -7.48 -11.21 7.35
C SER A 41 -9.00 -11.17 7.36
N ALA A 42 -9.61 -9.99 7.56
CA ALA A 42 -11.07 -9.81 7.49
C ALA A 42 -11.61 -10.12 6.09
N ALA A 43 -10.91 -9.69 5.03
CA ALA A 43 -11.27 -10.00 3.66
C ALA A 43 -11.18 -11.50 3.35
N VAL A 44 -10.20 -12.22 3.91
CA VAL A 44 -10.11 -13.68 3.81
C VAL A 44 -11.27 -14.36 4.53
N ARG A 45 -11.57 -13.97 5.77
CA ARG A 45 -12.69 -14.54 6.54
C ARG A 45 -14.05 -14.31 5.85
N ALA A 46 -14.28 -13.13 5.29
CA ALA A 46 -15.49 -12.83 4.52
C ALA A 46 -15.64 -13.70 3.26
N ARG A 47 -14.53 -14.18 2.68
CA ARG A 47 -14.54 -15.13 1.55
C ARG A 47 -14.82 -16.56 2.01
N SER A 48 -14.23 -16.99 3.12
CA SER A 48 -14.46 -18.33 3.69
C SER A 48 -15.90 -18.51 4.21
N GLY A 49 -16.54 -17.46 4.71
CA GLY A 49 -17.96 -17.48 5.10
C GLY A 49 -18.94 -17.49 3.91
N LYS A 50 -18.45 -17.31 2.67
CA LYS A 50 -19.26 -17.32 1.44
C LYS A 50 -18.97 -18.54 0.55
N ALA A 51 -18.50 -19.63 1.16
CA ALA A 51 -18.24 -20.90 0.49
C ALA A 51 -19.51 -21.76 0.35
N THR A 52 -20.51 -21.24 -0.35
CA THR A 52 -21.62 -22.04 -0.93
C THR A 52 -21.96 -21.52 -2.32
N ALA A 53 -20.99 -21.52 -3.22
CA ALA A 53 -21.25 -21.51 -4.65
C ALA A 53 -20.05 -22.12 -5.39
N SER A 54 -20.24 -23.35 -5.86
CA SER A 54 -19.30 -24.12 -6.69
C SER A 54 -18.77 -23.28 -7.87
N PRO A 55 -17.45 -23.19 -8.09
CA PRO A 55 -16.92 -22.58 -9.29
C PRO A 55 -16.88 -23.63 -10.40
N ARG A 56 -17.85 -23.58 -11.31
CA ARG A 56 -17.68 -24.16 -12.65
C ARG A 56 -16.38 -23.61 -13.24
N GLU A 57 -15.48 -24.51 -13.60
CA GLU A 57 -14.30 -24.21 -14.41
C GLU A 57 -14.76 -23.52 -15.69
N VAL A 58 -14.47 -22.22 -15.79
CA VAL A 58 -14.53 -21.51 -17.06
C VAL A 58 -13.12 -21.03 -17.33
N SER A 59 -12.49 -21.73 -18.26
CA SER A 59 -11.25 -21.42 -18.98
C SER A 59 -11.31 -20.02 -19.62
N GLY A 60 -11.26 -18.99 -18.78
CA GLY A 60 -11.21 -17.59 -19.16
C GLY A 60 -9.83 -17.01 -18.91
N LYS A 61 -9.33 -16.25 -19.89
CA LYS A 61 -8.06 -15.46 -19.90
C LYS A 61 -7.60 -15.05 -18.48
N PRO A 62 -6.28 -15.15 -18.18
CA PRO A 62 -5.74 -14.81 -16.86
C PRO A 62 -6.21 -13.42 -16.44
N ARG A 63 -6.81 -13.35 -15.25
CA ARG A 63 -7.41 -12.13 -14.73
C ARG A 63 -6.32 -11.08 -14.48
N PRO A 64 -6.54 -9.81 -14.84
CA PRO A 64 -5.58 -8.77 -14.54
C PRO A 64 -5.44 -8.62 -13.02
N ARG A 65 -4.19 -8.69 -12.55
CA ARG A 65 -3.80 -8.47 -11.15
C ARG A 65 -3.42 -7.00 -10.95
N CYS A 66 -3.67 -6.47 -9.76
CA CYS A 66 -3.25 -5.12 -9.40
C CYS A 66 -1.72 -5.04 -9.30
N PRO A 67 -1.03 -4.06 -9.92
CA PRO A 67 0.42 -3.92 -9.76
C PRO A 67 0.86 -3.55 -8.33
N GLY A 68 0.00 -2.90 -7.55
CA GLY A 68 0.31 -2.49 -6.18
C GLY A 68 0.13 -3.60 -5.13
N CYS A 69 -0.95 -4.38 -5.20
CA CYS A 69 -1.26 -5.41 -4.20
C CYS A 69 -1.33 -6.83 -4.73
N THR A 70 -1.05 -7.04 -6.03
CA THR A 70 -1.04 -8.32 -6.75
C THR A 70 -2.33 -9.15 -6.71
N LEU A 71 -3.39 -8.64 -6.07
CA LEU A 71 -4.72 -9.26 -6.03
C LEU A 71 -5.44 -9.19 -7.38
N GLU A 72 -6.28 -10.20 -7.64
CA GLU A 72 -7.15 -10.24 -8.81
C GLU A 72 -8.24 -9.17 -8.76
N LEU A 73 -8.45 -8.48 -9.89
CA LEU A 73 -9.47 -7.45 -10.00
C LEU A 73 -10.87 -8.05 -10.22
N PRO A 74 -11.93 -7.50 -9.59
CA PRO A 74 -13.30 -7.94 -9.81
C PRO A 74 -13.76 -7.69 -11.26
N ARG A 75 -14.72 -8.50 -11.72
CA ARG A 75 -15.30 -8.36 -13.06
C ARG A 75 -16.12 -7.07 -13.14
N GLY A 76 -15.94 -6.29 -14.20
CA GLY A 76 -16.83 -5.17 -14.54
C GLY A 76 -16.74 -3.94 -13.63
N ARG A 77 -15.61 -3.24 -13.70
CA ARG A 77 -15.43 -1.77 -13.75
C ARG A 77 -13.95 -1.52 -13.52
N ARG A 78 -13.24 -1.14 -14.58
CA ARG A 78 -11.85 -0.68 -14.48
C ARG A 78 -11.89 0.76 -13.96
N GLY A 79 -12.13 0.94 -12.66
CA GLY A 79 -11.95 2.25 -12.02
C GLY A 79 -10.50 2.70 -12.16
N GLU A 80 -10.24 4.01 -11.98
CA GLU A 80 -8.87 4.55 -12.07
C GLU A 80 -7.96 4.01 -10.95
N SER A 81 -8.56 3.60 -9.83
CA SER A 81 -7.88 3.05 -8.66
C SER A 81 -8.30 1.62 -8.33
N CYS A 82 -7.38 0.87 -7.72
CA CYS A 82 -7.63 -0.48 -7.23
C CYS A 82 -8.62 -0.43 -6.06
N VAL A 83 -9.72 -1.16 -6.20
CA VAL A 83 -10.75 -1.27 -5.14
C VAL A 83 -10.23 -1.87 -3.84
N TRP A 84 -9.08 -2.55 -3.86
CA TRP A 84 -8.51 -3.24 -2.69
C TRP A 84 -7.49 -2.39 -1.93
N CYS A 85 -6.57 -1.73 -2.64
CA CYS A 85 -5.46 -0.99 -2.03
C CYS A 85 -5.38 0.48 -2.46
N GLY A 86 -6.36 0.98 -3.22
CA GLY A 86 -6.39 2.36 -3.73
C GLY A 86 -5.34 2.67 -4.81
N PHE A 87 -4.55 1.68 -5.23
CA PHE A 87 -3.48 1.87 -6.21
C PHE A 87 -3.99 2.45 -7.53
N HIS A 88 -3.46 3.60 -7.92
CA HIS A 88 -3.89 4.31 -9.13
C HIS A 88 -3.28 3.68 -10.39
N PHE A 89 -4.08 3.00 -11.21
CA PHE A 89 -3.58 2.25 -12.37
C PHE A 89 -2.95 3.13 -13.44
N ALA A 90 -3.35 4.40 -13.54
CA ALA A 90 -2.72 5.35 -14.47
C ALA A 90 -1.23 5.57 -14.18
N ALA A 91 -0.78 5.38 -12.93
CA ALA A 91 0.62 5.57 -12.53
C ALA A 91 1.59 4.56 -13.17
N VAL A 92 1.07 3.43 -13.69
CA VAL A 92 1.88 2.36 -14.32
C VAL A 92 1.60 2.23 -15.81
N ARG A 93 0.71 3.07 -16.38
CA ARG A 93 0.49 3.10 -17.83
C ARG A 93 1.70 3.71 -18.53
N ARG A 94 2.79 2.95 -18.65
CA ARG A 94 3.76 3.17 -19.72
C ARG A 94 3.06 2.85 -21.04
N ARG A 95 3.31 3.66 -22.07
CA ARG A 95 2.67 3.63 -23.40
C ARG A 95 2.54 2.20 -23.94
N ALA A 96 1.36 1.62 -23.83
CA ALA A 96 0.92 0.61 -24.79
C ALA A 96 0.40 1.39 -26.00
N GLY A 97 1.33 1.90 -26.81
CA GLY A 97 1.05 2.56 -28.07
C GLY A 97 1.15 1.57 -29.22
N LYS A 98 0.05 1.48 -29.98
CA LYS A 98 -0.08 1.08 -31.40
C LYS A 98 0.49 -0.27 -31.86
N GLY A 99 -0.38 -1.07 -32.50
CA GLY A 99 -0.03 -2.20 -33.36
C GLY A 99 -0.94 -3.38 -33.11
#